data_AF-A0A5J4QVX5-F1
#
_entry.id   AF-A0A5J4QVX5-F1
#
_cell.length_a   1.000
_cell.length_b   1.000
_cell.length_c   1.000
_cell.angle_alpha   90.00
_cell.angle_beta   90.00
_cell.angle_gamma   90.00
#
_symmetry.space_group_name_H-M   'P 1'
#
loop_
_entity.id
_entity.type
_entity.pdbx_description
1 polymer ?
#
loop_
_entity_poly.entity_id
_entity_poly.type
_entity_poly.pdbx_seq_one_letter_code
_entity_poly.pdbx_strand_id
1 'polypeptide(L)'
;MQSVHYLKALTEKIPNISVIGIAGPGDPFANPEETLNTMKMVKQVFPDKIFCLLTNGLDLAPYIDELAEIGVSSHITITINSLRLETLAQMYLWVRFNRRVYRGEEAGKVLLEQQLKCIPLLKEKEIVVKINTVICPGINDDEVEETAQKVASLGADTMNCIPMYPTENTEFERLPEPSKEMMKGIKAAISKYIQPMAHCARCRADAAGLLGHDNTDAMDMIGQFSTMVVNRSEGRTRVAVASNEGLLVNLHLGEARKVYVEEWNVGKNWLRRL
;
A
#
# COMPACT_ATOMS: atom_id res chain seq x y z
N MET A 1 0.51 -14.93 -10.98
CA MET A 1 1.17 -13.90 -10.13
C MET A 1 1.37 -14.44 -8.72
N GLN A 2 2.46 -14.12 -8.03
CA GLN A 2 2.83 -14.73 -6.73
C GLN A 2 1.76 -14.55 -5.66
N SER A 3 1.20 -13.35 -5.57
CA SER A 3 0.13 -12.96 -4.62
C SER A 3 -1.10 -13.86 -4.69
N VAL A 4 -1.58 -14.20 -5.89
CA VAL A 4 -2.74 -15.08 -6.08
C VAL A 4 -2.48 -16.48 -5.53
N HIS A 5 -1.30 -17.05 -5.78
CA HIS A 5 -0.95 -18.38 -5.28
C HIS A 5 -0.79 -18.39 -3.75
N TYR A 6 -0.15 -17.35 -3.22
CA TYR A 6 -0.05 -17.15 -1.77
C TYR A 6 -1.44 -17.09 -1.12
N LEU A 7 -2.33 -16.25 -1.66
CA LEU A 7 -3.67 -16.08 -1.09
C LEU A 7 -4.51 -17.35 -1.21
N LYS A 8 -4.39 -18.13 -2.29
CA LYS A 8 -5.08 -19.44 -2.40
C LYS A 8 -4.67 -20.38 -1.29
N ALA A 9 -3.37 -20.60 -1.14
CA ALA A 9 -2.83 -21.46 -0.08
C ALA A 9 -3.19 -20.93 1.31
N LEU A 10 -3.18 -19.60 1.49
CA LEU A 10 -3.55 -18.97 2.75
C LEU A 10 -5.03 -19.18 3.10
N THR A 11 -5.94 -19.00 2.13
CA THR A 11 -7.39 -19.20 2.34
C THR A 11 -7.76 -20.67 2.57
N GLU A 12 -6.99 -21.62 2.04
CA GLU A 12 -7.15 -23.05 2.36
C GLU A 12 -6.76 -23.33 3.83
N LYS A 13 -5.71 -22.68 4.33
CA LYS A 13 -5.24 -22.84 5.72
C LYS A 13 -6.09 -22.07 6.73
N ILE A 14 -6.61 -20.90 6.35
CA ILE A 14 -7.38 -19.99 7.20
C ILE A 14 -8.71 -19.68 6.49
N PRO A 15 -9.72 -20.54 6.64
CA PRO A 15 -10.95 -20.46 5.84
C PRO A 15 -11.83 -19.24 6.18
N ASN A 16 -11.61 -18.59 7.33
CA ASN A 16 -12.37 -17.43 7.78
C ASN A 16 -11.75 -16.08 7.36
N ILE A 17 -10.84 -16.06 6.38
CA ILE A 17 -10.36 -14.80 5.79
C ILE A 17 -11.50 -14.11 5.05
N SER A 18 -11.88 -12.94 5.54
CA SER A 18 -12.92 -12.07 4.96
C SER A 18 -12.35 -10.83 4.26
N VAL A 19 -11.16 -10.38 4.67
CA VAL A 19 -10.51 -9.16 4.16
C VAL A 19 -9.13 -9.48 3.61
N ILE A 20 -8.82 -8.95 2.43
CA ILE A 20 -7.49 -8.98 1.83
C ILE A 20 -6.98 -7.54 1.71
N GLY A 21 -5.78 -7.29 2.23
CA GLY A 21 -5.21 -5.95 2.33
C GLY A 21 -3.88 -5.80 1.61
N ILE A 22 -3.62 -4.60 1.06
CA ILE A 22 -2.26 -4.16 0.70
C ILE A 22 -1.89 -2.98 1.60
N ALA A 23 -0.84 -3.14 2.40
CA ALA A 23 -0.47 -2.16 3.43
C ALA A 23 1.05 -1.91 3.57
N GLY A 24 1.88 -2.49 2.71
CA GLY A 24 3.34 -2.35 2.81
C GLY A 24 4.12 -3.29 1.90
N PRO A 25 5.47 -3.31 2.01
CA PRO A 25 6.27 -2.64 3.06
C PRO A 25 6.43 -1.11 2.86
N GLY A 26 6.21 -0.60 1.65
CA GLY A 26 6.19 0.84 1.36
C GLY A 26 4.77 1.36 1.08
N ASP A 27 4.68 2.57 0.53
CA ASP A 27 3.39 3.08 0.06
C ASP A 27 2.96 2.37 -1.25
N PRO A 28 1.71 1.87 -1.36
CA PRO A 28 1.25 1.19 -2.58
C PRO A 28 1.30 2.06 -3.83
N PHE A 29 1.10 3.37 -3.72
CA PHE A 29 1.11 4.30 -4.86
C PHE A 29 2.50 4.86 -5.17
N ALA A 30 3.54 4.44 -4.44
CA ALA A 30 4.90 4.51 -4.95
C ALA A 30 5.16 3.47 -6.05
N ASN A 31 4.35 2.40 -6.12
CA ASN A 31 4.42 1.33 -7.13
C ASN A 31 3.00 1.03 -7.66
N PRO A 32 2.35 2.01 -8.32
CA PRO A 32 0.93 1.94 -8.63
C PRO A 32 0.59 0.81 -9.62
N GLU A 33 1.45 0.57 -10.61
CA GLU A 33 1.23 -0.49 -11.61
C GLU A 33 1.17 -1.87 -10.95
N GLU A 34 2.13 -2.21 -10.09
CA GLU A 34 2.17 -3.47 -9.36
C GLU A 34 0.99 -3.61 -8.39
N THR A 35 0.64 -2.53 -7.69
CA THR A 35 -0.49 -2.49 -6.75
C THR A 35 -1.80 -2.77 -7.48
N LEU A 36 -2.10 -2.02 -8.54
CA LEU A 36 -3.35 -2.13 -9.29
C LEU A 36 -3.47 -3.47 -10.01
N ASN A 37 -2.39 -3.97 -10.62
CA ASN A 37 -2.38 -5.28 -11.25
C ASN A 37 -2.60 -6.41 -10.24
N THR A 38 -1.99 -6.31 -9.06
CA THR A 38 -2.22 -7.27 -7.97
C THR A 38 -3.68 -7.27 -7.55
N MET A 39 -4.25 -6.08 -7.30
CA MET A 39 -5.65 -5.91 -6.92
C MET A 39 -6.61 -6.50 -7.97
N LYS A 40 -6.39 -6.21 -9.25
CA LYS A 40 -7.18 -6.78 -10.37
C LYS A 40 -7.16 -8.30 -10.37
N MET A 41 -5.98 -8.90 -10.34
CA MET A 41 -5.85 -10.37 -10.42
C MET A 41 -6.42 -11.06 -9.18
N VAL A 42 -6.19 -10.49 -7.99
CA VAL A 42 -6.71 -11.08 -6.75
C VAL A 42 -8.24 -10.97 -6.71
N LYS A 43 -8.82 -9.85 -7.15
CA LYS A 43 -10.28 -9.68 -7.21
C LYS A 43 -10.96 -10.66 -8.17
N GLN A 44 -10.34 -10.97 -9.30
CA GLN A 44 -10.86 -11.98 -10.23
C GLN A 44 -10.95 -13.38 -9.59
N VAL A 45 -10.02 -13.70 -8.69
CA VAL A 45 -9.96 -15.01 -8.02
C VAL A 45 -10.79 -15.05 -6.75
N PHE A 46 -10.87 -13.93 -6.03
CA PHE A 46 -11.55 -13.79 -4.74
C PHE A 46 -12.62 -12.69 -4.79
N PRO A 47 -13.66 -12.82 -5.64
CA PRO A 47 -14.64 -11.76 -5.85
C PRO A 47 -15.47 -11.46 -4.59
N ASP A 48 -15.63 -12.44 -3.72
CA ASP A 48 -16.41 -12.40 -2.47
C ASP A 48 -15.68 -11.72 -1.30
N LYS A 49 -14.36 -11.53 -1.40
CA LYS A 49 -13.56 -10.93 -0.33
C LYS A 49 -13.68 -9.41 -0.32
N ILE A 50 -13.64 -8.86 0.89
CA ILE A 50 -13.51 -7.43 1.13
C ILE A 50 -12.06 -7.05 0.87
N PHE A 51 -11.86 -5.93 0.18
CA PHE A 51 -10.51 -5.43 -0.09
C PHE A 51 -10.27 -4.11 0.63
N CYS A 52 -9.08 -4.03 1.21
CA CYS A 52 -8.59 -2.87 1.94
C CYS A 52 -7.24 -2.42 1.38
N LEU A 53 -7.02 -1.12 1.32
CA LEU A 53 -5.75 -0.54 0.90
C LEU A 53 -5.34 0.54 1.88
N LEU A 54 -4.07 0.55 2.31
CA LEU A 54 -3.51 1.61 3.14
C LEU A 54 -2.46 2.39 2.36
N THR A 55 -2.57 3.71 2.38
CA THR A 55 -1.61 4.61 1.75
C THR A 55 -1.34 5.84 2.64
N ASN A 56 -0.20 6.49 2.42
CA ASN A 56 0.06 7.83 2.93
C ASN A 56 -0.73 8.92 2.17
N GLY A 57 -1.37 8.60 1.03
CA GLY A 57 -2.23 9.52 0.27
C GLY A 57 -1.53 10.50 -0.66
N LEU A 58 -0.19 10.45 -0.78
CA LEU A 58 0.58 11.41 -1.57
C LEU A 58 0.28 11.34 -3.08
N ASP A 59 0.21 10.13 -3.64
CA ASP A 59 0.01 9.93 -5.10
C ASP A 59 -1.20 9.04 -5.40
N LEU A 60 -2.20 9.04 -4.50
CA LEU A 60 -3.41 8.22 -4.65
C LEU A 60 -4.38 8.79 -5.70
N ALA A 61 -4.54 10.12 -5.76
CA ALA A 61 -5.62 10.77 -6.51
C ALA A 61 -5.76 10.32 -7.98
N PRO A 62 -4.67 10.13 -8.77
CA PRO A 62 -4.78 9.70 -10.17
C PRO A 62 -5.39 8.31 -10.37
N TYR A 63 -5.40 7.47 -9.34
CA TYR A 63 -5.78 6.06 -9.42
C TYR A 63 -7.14 5.76 -8.79
N ILE A 64 -7.83 6.76 -8.21
CA ILE A 64 -9.11 6.57 -7.51
C ILE A 64 -10.19 5.99 -8.44
N ASP A 65 -10.27 6.47 -9.67
CA ASP A 65 -11.23 5.96 -10.67
C ASP A 65 -11.00 4.47 -10.94
N GLU A 66 -9.74 4.09 -11.19
CA GLU A 66 -9.37 2.70 -11.45
C GLU A 66 -9.63 1.81 -10.22
N LEU A 67 -9.32 2.28 -9.01
CA LEU A 67 -9.61 1.54 -7.78
C LEU A 67 -11.11 1.27 -7.59
N ALA A 68 -11.95 2.21 -7.99
CA ALA A 68 -13.40 2.05 -7.97
C ALA A 68 -13.84 1.01 -9.03
N GLU A 69 -13.30 1.08 -10.25
CA GLU A 69 -13.61 0.16 -11.35
C GLU A 69 -13.24 -1.30 -11.05
N ILE A 70 -12.10 -1.55 -10.39
CA ILE A 70 -11.72 -2.93 -10.05
C ILE A 70 -12.72 -3.52 -9.02
N GLY A 71 -13.50 -2.69 -8.31
CA GLY A 71 -14.39 -3.13 -7.25
C GLY A 71 -13.63 -3.57 -5.99
N VAL A 72 -12.43 -3.02 -5.81
CA VAL A 72 -11.44 -3.42 -4.78
C VAL A 72 -11.33 -2.38 -3.66
N SER A 73 -12.18 -1.38 -3.63
CA SER A 73 -12.06 -0.25 -2.71
C SER A 73 -13.29 -0.13 -1.82
N SER A 74 -13.70 -1.23 -1.19
CA SER A 74 -14.68 -1.10 -0.10
C SER A 74 -14.13 -0.19 1.00
N HIS A 75 -12.82 -0.26 1.28
CA HIS A 75 -12.17 0.52 2.33
C HIS A 75 -10.78 1.00 1.86
N ILE A 76 -10.56 2.31 1.86
CA ILE A 76 -9.25 2.91 1.66
C ILE A 76 -8.86 3.66 2.94
N THR A 77 -7.65 3.39 3.42
CA THR A 77 -7.07 4.05 4.59
C THR A 77 -6.01 5.05 4.15
N ILE A 78 -6.16 6.31 4.57
CA ILE A 78 -5.15 7.35 4.38
C ILE A 78 -4.52 7.68 5.73
N THR A 79 -3.19 7.71 5.81
CA THR A 79 -2.48 8.15 7.01
C THR A 79 -2.33 9.67 7.01
N ILE A 80 -3.02 10.38 7.91
CA ILE A 80 -2.91 11.83 8.10
C ILE A 80 -2.55 12.09 9.56
N ASN A 81 -1.34 12.61 9.80
CA ASN A 81 -0.80 12.73 11.15
C ASN A 81 -1.04 14.09 11.81
N SER A 82 -1.24 15.15 11.02
CA SER A 82 -1.50 16.51 11.50
C SER A 82 -2.01 17.38 10.35
N LEU A 83 -2.66 18.50 10.66
CA LEU A 83 -2.98 19.58 9.73
C LEU A 83 -1.96 20.72 9.76
N ARG A 84 -1.05 20.73 10.74
CA ARG A 84 -0.06 21.78 10.99
C ARG A 84 1.25 21.46 10.27
N LEU A 85 1.76 22.41 9.50
CA LEU A 85 2.93 22.18 8.65
C LEU A 85 4.20 22.00 9.49
N GLU A 86 4.31 22.72 10.59
CA GLU A 86 5.38 22.64 11.58
C GLU A 86 5.44 21.26 12.26
N THR A 87 4.29 20.65 12.54
CA THR A 87 4.19 19.31 13.12
C THR A 87 4.54 18.26 12.06
N LEU A 88 4.02 18.41 10.84
CA LEU A 88 4.40 17.53 9.73
C LEU A 88 5.90 17.62 9.41
N ALA A 89 6.52 18.80 9.51
CA ALA A 89 7.96 18.99 9.31
C ALA A 89 8.82 18.23 10.33
N GLN A 90 8.31 18.02 11.54
CA GLN A 90 8.97 17.19 12.57
C GLN A 90 8.79 15.70 12.30
N MET A 91 7.66 15.30 11.71
CA MET A 91 7.32 13.89 11.47
C MET A 91 7.87 13.35 10.15
N TYR A 92 8.08 14.20 9.14
CA TYR A 92 8.50 13.80 7.80
C TYR A 92 9.81 14.48 7.39
N LEU A 93 10.88 13.69 7.27
CA LEU A 93 12.20 14.21 6.88
C LEU A 93 12.22 14.79 5.46
N TRP A 94 11.51 14.14 4.53
CA TRP A 94 11.36 14.59 3.15
C TRP A 94 10.14 13.93 2.49
N VAL A 95 9.64 14.56 1.43
CA VAL A 95 8.59 14.04 0.55
C VAL A 95 9.08 14.11 -0.88
N ARG A 96 8.97 13.02 -1.65
CA ARG A 96 9.32 13.01 -3.08
C ARG A 96 8.05 12.93 -3.91
N PHE A 97 7.73 13.99 -4.63
CA PHE A 97 6.53 14.10 -5.45
C PHE A 97 6.87 14.77 -6.78
N ASN A 98 6.31 14.26 -7.89
CA ASN A 98 6.57 14.77 -9.25
C ASN A 98 8.06 14.96 -9.57
N ARG A 99 8.88 13.96 -9.25
CA ARG A 99 10.35 13.93 -9.45
C ARG A 99 11.12 15.02 -8.67
N ARG A 100 10.48 15.75 -7.76
CA ARG A 100 11.10 16.72 -6.87
C ARG A 100 11.10 16.23 -5.43
N VAL A 101 12.12 16.60 -4.66
CA VAL A 101 12.22 16.33 -3.22
C VAL A 101 11.94 17.63 -2.46
N TYR A 102 11.00 17.55 -1.52
CA TYR A 102 10.58 18.61 -0.60
C TYR A 102 11.06 18.25 0.82
N ARG A 103 11.30 19.27 1.66
CA ARG A 103 11.74 19.11 3.06
C ARG A 103 11.06 20.15 3.95
N GLY A 104 11.01 19.88 5.26
CA GLY A 104 10.40 20.78 6.25
C GLY A 104 8.93 21.01 5.97
N GLU A 105 8.43 22.21 6.28
CA GLU A 105 7.02 22.57 6.11
C GLU A 105 6.53 22.43 4.66
N GLU A 106 7.41 22.67 3.66
CA GLU A 106 7.07 22.47 2.25
C GLU A 106 6.77 21.00 1.93
N ALA A 107 7.46 20.05 2.57
CA ALA A 107 7.14 18.64 2.45
C ALA A 107 5.77 18.32 3.05
N GLY A 108 5.52 18.83 4.26
CA GLY A 108 4.24 18.71 4.94
C GLY A 108 3.09 19.27 4.11
N LYS A 109 3.30 20.43 3.49
CA LYS A 109 2.31 21.11 2.64
C LYS A 109 1.94 20.27 1.42
N VAL A 110 2.94 19.82 0.66
CA VAL A 110 2.70 18.96 -0.52
C VAL A 110 1.95 17.69 -0.13
N LEU A 111 2.37 17.03 0.96
CA LEU A 111 1.73 15.81 1.43
C LEU A 111 0.28 16.04 1.85
N LEU A 112 0.04 17.05 2.70
CA LEU A 112 -1.27 17.35 3.27
C LEU A 112 -2.27 17.76 2.18
N GLU A 113 -1.84 18.57 1.21
CA GLU A 113 -2.68 18.97 0.07
C GLU A 113 -3.18 17.76 -0.72
N GLN A 114 -2.31 16.77 -0.99
CA GLN A 114 -2.71 15.55 -1.71
C GLN A 114 -3.62 14.66 -0.84
N GLN A 115 -3.27 14.47 0.44
CA GLN A 115 -4.05 13.67 1.38
C GLN A 115 -5.49 14.16 1.52
N LEU A 116 -5.68 15.47 1.79
CA LEU A 116 -7.00 16.04 2.01
C LEU A 116 -7.84 16.04 0.73
N LYS A 117 -7.19 16.24 -0.45
CA LYS A 117 -7.87 16.16 -1.74
C LYS A 117 -8.42 14.76 -2.04
N CYS A 118 -7.74 13.71 -1.59
CA CYS A 118 -8.18 12.34 -1.85
C CYS A 118 -9.49 11.98 -1.15
N ILE A 119 -9.77 12.52 0.03
CA ILE A 119 -10.96 12.16 0.82
C ILE A 119 -12.27 12.37 0.02
N PRO A 120 -12.61 13.59 -0.45
CA PRO A 120 -13.84 13.80 -1.20
C PRO A 120 -13.88 13.00 -2.51
N LEU A 121 -12.75 12.86 -3.21
CA LEU A 121 -12.67 12.06 -4.45
C LEU A 121 -13.01 10.58 -4.20
N LEU A 122 -12.55 10.01 -3.08
CA LEU A 122 -12.92 8.65 -2.68
C LEU A 122 -14.42 8.56 -2.35
N LYS A 123 -14.97 9.56 -1.67
CA LYS A 123 -16.40 9.59 -1.32
C LYS A 123 -17.31 9.72 -2.53
N GLU A 124 -16.90 10.47 -3.56
CA GLU A 124 -17.60 10.52 -4.86
C GLU A 124 -17.71 9.16 -5.55
N LYS A 125 -16.83 8.21 -5.20
CA LYS A 125 -16.85 6.82 -5.67
C LYS A 125 -17.49 5.84 -4.69
N GLU A 126 -18.17 6.35 -3.65
CA GLU A 126 -18.81 5.54 -2.60
C GLU A 126 -17.84 4.62 -1.84
N ILE A 127 -16.55 4.98 -1.79
CA ILE A 127 -15.52 4.24 -1.06
C ILE A 127 -15.60 4.61 0.43
N VAL A 128 -15.46 3.62 1.32
CA VAL A 128 -15.30 3.89 2.76
C VAL A 128 -13.88 4.40 3.01
N VAL A 129 -13.77 5.58 3.61
CA VAL A 129 -12.51 6.24 3.90
C VAL A 129 -12.22 6.14 5.39
N LYS A 130 -11.10 5.50 5.70
CA LYS A 130 -10.53 5.42 7.05
C LYS A 130 -9.34 6.35 7.15
N ILE A 131 -9.23 7.08 8.25
CA ILE A 131 -8.04 7.87 8.56
C ILE A 131 -7.22 7.15 9.62
N ASN A 132 -5.92 6.97 9.37
CA ASN A 132 -4.96 6.58 10.40
C ASN A 132 -4.19 7.82 10.85
N THR A 133 -3.98 7.95 12.15
CA THR A 133 -3.14 9.00 12.74
C THR A 133 -2.25 8.34 13.78
N VAL A 134 -0.93 8.45 13.63
CA VAL A 134 0.02 8.00 14.64
C VAL A 134 0.14 9.08 15.70
N ILE A 135 -0.10 8.73 16.96
CA ILE A 135 -0.04 9.65 18.09
C ILE A 135 1.37 9.64 18.66
N CYS A 136 2.05 10.77 18.56
CA CYS A 136 3.37 11.04 19.10
C CYS A 136 3.23 12.06 20.25
N PRO A 137 3.44 11.67 21.52
CA PRO A 137 3.27 12.57 22.67
C PRO A 137 4.17 13.81 22.59
N GLY A 138 3.59 14.99 22.81
CA GLY A 138 4.26 16.27 22.73
C GLY A 138 4.55 16.76 21.31
N ILE A 139 4.06 16.05 20.28
CA ILE A 139 4.25 16.42 18.86
C ILE A 139 2.92 16.75 18.20
N ASN A 140 1.95 15.82 18.25
CA ASN A 140 0.67 15.99 17.57
C ASN A 140 -0.55 15.61 18.42
N ASP A 141 -0.35 15.24 19.68
CA ASP A 141 -1.37 14.72 20.58
C ASP A 141 -2.45 15.74 20.94
N ASP A 142 -2.12 17.04 20.92
CA ASP A 142 -3.06 18.15 21.11
C ASP A 142 -3.79 18.59 19.82
N GLU A 143 -3.35 18.10 18.65
CA GLU A 143 -3.87 18.50 17.33
C GLU A 143 -4.89 17.50 16.74
N VAL A 144 -5.03 16.34 17.39
CA VAL A 144 -5.80 15.20 16.85
C VAL A 144 -7.30 15.53 16.74
N GLU A 145 -7.85 16.30 17.68
CA GLU A 145 -9.26 16.70 17.66
C GLU A 145 -9.57 17.59 16.43
N GLU A 146 -8.69 18.54 16.12
CA GLU A 146 -8.79 19.40 14.94
C GLU A 146 -8.69 18.56 13.65
N THR A 147 -7.74 17.62 13.61
CA THR A 147 -7.59 16.69 12.49
C THR A 147 -8.87 15.89 12.26
N ALA A 148 -9.45 15.33 13.33
CA ALA A 148 -10.69 14.56 13.27
C ALA A 148 -11.87 15.40 12.74
N GLN A 149 -12.02 16.62 13.22
CA GLN A 149 -13.06 17.55 12.75
C GLN A 149 -12.90 17.82 11.24
N LYS A 150 -11.68 18.10 10.79
CA LYS A 150 -11.40 18.40 9.39
C LYS A 150 -11.68 17.21 8.47
N VAL A 151 -11.15 16.03 8.77
CA VAL A 151 -11.35 14.85 7.92
C VAL A 151 -12.80 14.38 7.90
N ALA A 152 -13.53 14.52 9.02
CA ALA A 152 -14.96 14.26 9.08
C ALA A 152 -15.74 15.21 8.16
N SER A 153 -15.40 16.51 8.17
CA SER A 153 -16.03 17.51 7.28
C SER A 153 -15.80 17.23 5.78
N LEU A 154 -14.75 16.47 5.45
CA LEU A 154 -14.45 16.04 4.09
C LEU A 154 -15.10 14.70 3.73
N GLY A 155 -15.74 14.02 4.68
CA GLY A 155 -16.51 12.80 4.47
C GLY A 155 -15.81 11.51 4.90
N ALA A 156 -14.73 11.57 5.68
CA ALA A 156 -14.13 10.36 6.24
C ALA A 156 -15.10 9.63 7.20
N ASP A 157 -15.13 8.29 7.14
CA ASP A 157 -16.11 7.47 7.85
C ASP A 157 -15.64 7.07 9.26
N THR A 158 -14.35 6.76 9.40
CA THR A 158 -13.77 6.35 10.69
C THR A 158 -12.33 6.80 10.81
N MET A 159 -11.88 6.98 12.06
CA MET A 159 -10.51 7.38 12.38
C MET A 159 -9.89 6.44 13.40
N ASN A 160 -8.66 6.02 13.15
CA ASN A 160 -7.88 5.14 13.99
C ASN A 160 -6.62 5.85 14.48
N CYS A 161 -6.65 6.26 15.75
CA CYS A 161 -5.50 6.82 16.44
C CYS A 161 -4.63 5.68 16.96
N ILE A 162 -3.43 5.54 16.39
CA ILE A 162 -2.48 4.48 16.68
C ILE A 162 -1.41 5.05 17.62
N PRO A 163 -1.19 4.48 18.81
CA PRO A 163 -0.11 4.95 19.66
C PRO A 163 1.23 4.64 18.99
N MET A 164 2.12 5.63 18.89
CA MET A 164 3.48 5.39 18.38
C MET A 164 4.18 4.29 19.18
N TYR A 165 5.13 3.61 18.55
CA TYR A 165 5.96 2.62 19.21
C TYR A 165 7.43 3.08 19.13
N PRO A 166 8.11 3.27 20.27
CA PRO A 166 9.52 3.66 20.28
C PRO A 166 10.35 2.56 19.61
N THR A 167 11.09 2.92 18.57
CA THR A 167 11.86 1.96 17.77
C THR A 167 13.31 2.39 17.73
N GLU A 168 14.21 1.47 18.06
CA GLU A 168 15.66 1.71 18.03
C GLU A 168 16.13 2.19 16.65
N ASN A 169 17.09 3.12 16.64
CA ASN A 169 17.68 3.71 15.45
C ASN A 169 16.68 4.52 14.60
N THR A 170 15.67 5.12 15.24
CA THR A 170 14.73 6.06 14.59
C THR A 170 14.74 7.42 15.31
N GLU A 171 14.35 8.48 14.61
CA GLU A 171 14.31 9.85 15.19
C GLU A 171 13.44 9.94 16.46
N PHE A 172 12.43 9.07 16.57
CA PHE A 172 11.48 9.02 17.68
C PHE A 172 11.76 7.91 18.69
N GLU A 173 12.95 7.31 18.68
CA GLU A 173 13.36 6.25 19.62
C GLU A 173 13.17 6.63 21.09
N ARG A 174 13.41 7.91 21.43
CA ARG A 174 13.35 8.40 22.82
C ARG A 174 11.99 8.95 23.23
N LEU A 175 11.04 9.03 22.29
CA LEU A 175 9.67 9.45 22.64
C LEU A 175 8.98 8.31 23.39
N PRO A 176 8.28 8.58 24.49
CA PRO A 176 7.53 7.56 25.19
C PRO A 176 6.33 7.09 24.36
N GLU A 177 5.92 5.84 24.55
CA GLU A 177 4.62 5.38 24.06
C GLU A 177 3.49 6.16 24.76
N PRO A 178 2.44 6.63 24.03
CA PRO A 178 1.28 7.27 24.64
C PRO A 178 0.66 6.42 25.75
N SER A 179 0.30 7.04 26.88
CA SER A 179 -0.39 6.34 27.96
C SER A 179 -1.80 5.90 27.54
N LYS A 180 -2.34 4.89 28.23
CA LYS A 180 -3.72 4.43 27.99
C LYS A 180 -4.73 5.54 28.25
N GLU A 181 -4.47 6.37 29.26
CA GLU A 181 -5.28 7.53 29.63
C GLU A 181 -5.28 8.59 28.52
N MET A 182 -4.10 8.90 27.96
CA MET A 182 -3.97 9.81 26.82
C MET A 182 -4.75 9.29 25.61
N MET A 183 -4.56 8.02 25.25
CA MET A 183 -5.28 7.41 24.12
C MET A 183 -6.80 7.39 24.35
N LYS A 184 -7.26 7.16 25.58
CA LYS A 184 -8.68 7.23 25.94
C LYS A 184 -9.22 8.66 25.80
N GLY A 185 -8.46 9.66 26.24
CA GLY A 185 -8.79 11.08 26.08
C GLY A 185 -8.92 11.48 24.62
N ILE A 186 -7.93 11.13 23.79
CA ILE A 186 -7.95 11.38 22.34
C ILE A 186 -9.17 10.71 21.69
N LYS A 187 -9.44 9.43 21.99
CA LYS A 187 -10.62 8.74 21.45
C LYS A 187 -11.92 9.44 21.83
N ALA A 188 -12.05 9.90 23.08
CA ALA A 188 -13.23 10.64 23.53
C ALA A 188 -13.38 12.00 22.81
N ALA A 189 -12.27 12.71 22.58
CA ALA A 189 -12.26 13.98 21.86
C ALA A 189 -12.71 13.80 20.41
N ILE A 190 -12.14 12.84 19.67
CA ILE A 190 -12.48 12.63 18.25
C ILE A 190 -13.89 12.07 18.04
N SER A 191 -14.43 11.35 19.03
CA SER A 191 -15.79 10.75 18.97
C SER A 191 -16.90 11.79 18.79
N LYS A 192 -16.63 13.06 19.07
CA LYS A 192 -17.55 14.17 18.81
C LYS A 192 -17.77 14.43 17.31
N TYR A 193 -16.82 14.02 16.45
CA TYR A 193 -16.80 14.36 15.03
C TYR A 193 -16.78 13.14 14.12
N ILE A 194 -16.08 12.07 14.50
CA ILE A 194 -15.88 10.88 13.68
C ILE A 194 -15.87 9.62 14.53
N GLN A 195 -16.35 8.50 13.99
CA GLN A 195 -16.36 7.23 14.70
C GLN A 195 -14.92 6.75 14.92
N PRO A 196 -14.44 6.66 16.18
CA PRO A 196 -13.11 6.12 16.44
C PRO A 196 -13.09 4.60 16.24
N MET A 197 -11.99 4.08 15.74
CA MET A 197 -11.76 2.63 15.71
C MET A 197 -11.52 2.12 17.15
N ALA A 198 -12.32 1.13 17.56
CA ALA A 198 -12.24 0.56 18.91
C ALA A 198 -10.99 -0.31 19.11
N HIS A 199 -10.64 -1.11 18.10
CA HIS A 199 -9.59 -2.13 18.18
C HIS A 199 -8.51 -1.90 17.11
N CYS A 200 -7.27 -1.74 17.52
CA CYS A 200 -6.12 -1.72 16.62
C CYS A 200 -5.03 -2.60 17.22
N ALA A 201 -4.60 -3.62 16.49
CA ALA A 201 -3.54 -4.53 16.89
C ALA A 201 -2.16 -4.14 16.31
N ARG A 202 -2.03 -2.92 15.75
CA ARG A 202 -0.84 -2.48 15.00
C ARG A 202 -0.47 -3.48 13.88
N CYS A 203 -1.46 -3.80 13.05
CA CYS A 203 -1.29 -4.78 11.98
C CYS A 203 -0.08 -4.45 11.11
N ARG A 204 0.72 -5.47 10.82
CA ARG A 204 1.90 -5.37 9.95
C ARG A 204 1.54 -5.80 8.52
N ALA A 205 2.39 -5.44 7.56
CA ALA A 205 2.18 -5.79 6.16
C ALA A 205 2.25 -7.31 5.89
N ASP A 206 2.94 -8.06 6.75
CA ASP A 206 3.08 -9.51 6.73
C ASP A 206 1.99 -10.24 7.54
N ALA A 207 1.11 -9.52 8.25
CA ALA A 207 0.14 -10.14 9.15
C ALA A 207 -0.96 -10.91 8.41
N ALA A 208 -1.23 -12.13 8.89
CA ALA A 208 -2.29 -12.99 8.39
C ALA A 208 -3.00 -13.72 9.54
N GLY A 209 -4.34 -13.79 9.49
CA GLY A 209 -5.16 -14.43 10.53
C GLY A 209 -6.14 -13.48 11.20
N LEU A 210 -6.49 -13.78 12.46
CA LEU A 210 -7.38 -12.95 13.25
C LEU A 210 -6.61 -11.77 13.86
N LEU A 211 -7.21 -10.59 13.91
CA LEU A 211 -6.59 -9.40 14.49
C LEU A 211 -6.11 -9.66 15.93
N GLY A 212 -4.80 -9.51 16.16
CA GLY A 212 -4.18 -9.74 17.47
C GLY A 212 -3.88 -11.22 17.79
N HIS A 213 -4.22 -12.13 16.87
CA HIS A 213 -3.95 -13.55 16.94
C HIS A 213 -3.39 -14.03 15.59
N ASP A 214 -2.32 -13.35 15.17
CA ASP A 214 -1.65 -13.60 13.91
C ASP A 214 -1.14 -15.04 13.82
N ASN A 215 -1.27 -15.65 12.64
CA ASN A 215 -0.83 -17.02 12.39
C ASN A 215 0.61 -17.00 11.88
N THR A 216 1.56 -17.40 12.73
CA THR A 216 2.99 -17.36 12.42
C THR A 216 3.35 -18.17 11.17
N ASP A 217 2.79 -19.38 11.02
CA ASP A 217 3.06 -20.19 9.84
C ASP A 217 2.57 -19.49 8.54
N ALA A 218 1.45 -18.77 8.62
CA ALA A 218 0.93 -18.00 7.49
C ALA A 218 1.77 -16.77 7.17
N MET A 219 2.44 -16.19 8.17
CA MET A 219 3.45 -15.14 7.97
C MET A 219 4.67 -15.70 7.23
N ASP A 220 5.17 -16.88 7.63
CA ASP A 220 6.33 -17.51 6.98
C ASP A 220 6.08 -17.87 5.51
N MET A 221 4.83 -18.17 5.16
CA MET A 221 4.44 -18.43 3.77
C MET A 221 4.76 -17.25 2.85
N ILE A 222 4.67 -15.98 3.31
CA ILE A 222 4.94 -14.83 2.43
C ILE A 222 6.37 -14.88 1.88
N GLY A 223 7.34 -15.28 2.72
CA GLY A 223 8.73 -15.45 2.34
C GLY A 223 8.88 -16.54 1.28
N GLN A 224 8.21 -17.67 1.45
CA GLN A 224 8.25 -18.78 0.50
C GLN A 224 7.70 -18.36 -0.87
N PHE A 225 6.51 -17.75 -0.91
CA PHE A 225 5.87 -17.34 -2.16
C PHE A 225 6.56 -16.15 -2.84
N SER A 226 7.27 -15.30 -2.08
CA SER A 226 8.06 -14.20 -2.65
C SER A 226 9.21 -14.67 -3.54
N THR A 227 9.73 -15.88 -3.28
CA THR A 227 10.81 -16.50 -4.08
C THR A 227 10.29 -17.34 -5.25
N MET A 228 8.98 -17.56 -5.33
CA MET A 228 8.38 -18.41 -6.34
C MET A 228 8.59 -17.82 -7.74
N VAL A 229 9.18 -18.60 -8.65
CA VAL A 229 9.31 -18.20 -10.05
C VAL A 229 7.94 -18.30 -10.71
N VAL A 230 7.26 -17.18 -10.88
CA VAL A 230 6.09 -17.10 -11.75
C VAL A 230 6.60 -17.00 -13.17
N ASN A 231 6.18 -17.94 -14.02
CA ASN A 231 6.56 -17.94 -15.43
C ASN A 231 6.09 -16.62 -16.07
N ARG A 232 7.01 -15.68 -16.31
CA ARG A 232 6.72 -14.38 -16.95
C ARG A 232 6.52 -14.52 -18.47
N SER A 233 6.39 -15.75 -18.97
CA SER A 233 6.35 -16.09 -20.38
C SER A 233 4.99 -15.85 -21.03
N GLU A 234 3.88 -15.87 -20.26
CA GLU A 234 2.57 -15.51 -20.79
C GLU A 234 2.56 -14.05 -21.23
N GLY A 235 2.45 -13.83 -22.54
CA GLY A 235 2.45 -12.51 -23.18
C GLY A 235 3.83 -11.99 -23.62
N ARG A 236 4.93 -12.66 -23.28
CA ARG A 236 6.25 -12.32 -23.84
C ARG A 236 6.41 -12.93 -25.23
N THR A 237 6.01 -12.17 -26.24
CA THR A 237 6.28 -12.54 -27.63
C THR A 237 7.71 -12.25 -28.03
N ARG A 238 8.56 -11.60 -27.22
CA ARG A 238 9.93 -11.25 -27.63
C ARG A 238 10.98 -12.13 -26.97
N VAL A 239 11.89 -12.67 -27.79
CA VAL A 239 12.99 -13.55 -27.38
C VAL A 239 14.31 -12.95 -27.83
N ALA A 240 15.30 -12.92 -26.94
CA ALA A 240 16.68 -12.56 -27.30
C ALA A 240 17.42 -13.80 -27.83
N VAL A 241 17.99 -13.69 -29.02
CA VAL A 241 18.66 -14.77 -29.74
C VAL A 241 20.13 -14.44 -29.91
N ALA A 242 21.00 -15.33 -29.43
CA ALA A 242 22.42 -15.30 -29.74
C ALA A 242 22.65 -15.92 -31.12
N SER A 243 23.13 -15.12 -32.06
CA SER A 243 23.44 -15.55 -33.42
C SER A 243 24.71 -14.86 -33.91
N ASN A 244 25.55 -15.59 -34.63
CA ASN A 244 26.71 -14.99 -35.27
C ASN A 244 26.30 -14.07 -36.43
N GLU A 245 25.25 -14.46 -37.16
CA GLU A 245 24.86 -13.86 -38.45
C GLU A 245 23.46 -13.22 -38.42
N GLY A 246 22.69 -13.47 -37.36
CA GLY A 246 21.30 -13.02 -37.21
C GLY A 246 20.28 -13.82 -38.03
N LEU A 247 20.66 -15.00 -38.52
CA LEU A 247 19.80 -15.89 -39.32
C LEU A 247 19.51 -17.22 -38.60
N LEU A 248 20.51 -17.75 -37.88
CA LEU A 248 20.43 -19.04 -37.18
C LEU A 248 20.76 -18.87 -35.69
N VAL A 249 20.13 -19.66 -34.83
CA VAL A 249 20.51 -19.75 -33.42
C VAL A 249 21.76 -20.64 -33.31
N ASN A 250 22.93 -20.06 -33.57
CA ASN A 250 24.19 -20.79 -33.72
C ASN A 250 25.35 -20.26 -32.88
N LEU A 251 25.08 -19.31 -31.97
CA LEU A 251 26.11 -18.73 -31.11
C LEU A 251 25.76 -18.98 -29.65
N HIS A 252 26.75 -19.38 -28.85
CA HIS A 252 26.56 -19.54 -27.43
C HIS A 252 26.39 -18.16 -26.76
N LEU A 253 25.45 -18.05 -25.81
CA LEU A 253 25.11 -16.76 -25.19
C LEU A 253 26.31 -16.11 -24.49
N GLY A 254 27.18 -16.90 -23.86
CA GLY A 254 28.39 -16.40 -23.19
C GLY A 254 29.45 -15.80 -24.12
N GLU A 255 29.34 -16.04 -25.43
CA GLU A 255 30.28 -15.55 -26.45
C GLU A 255 29.65 -14.42 -27.30
N ALA A 256 28.36 -14.14 -27.09
CA ALA A 256 27.61 -13.17 -27.86
C ALA A 256 27.96 -11.74 -27.42
N ARG A 257 28.56 -10.96 -28.33
CA ARG A 257 28.78 -9.51 -28.13
C ARG A 257 27.51 -8.67 -28.32
N LYS A 258 26.50 -9.24 -28.95
CA LYS A 258 25.18 -8.66 -29.19
C LYS A 258 24.13 -9.77 -29.30
N VAL A 259 22.88 -9.44 -29.01
CA VAL A 259 21.74 -10.34 -29.18
C VAL A 259 20.73 -9.70 -30.14
N TYR A 260 20.02 -10.53 -30.89
CA TYR A 260 18.91 -10.11 -31.74
C TYR A 260 17.61 -10.29 -30.97
N VAL A 261 16.69 -9.32 -31.08
CA VAL A 261 15.37 -9.43 -30.45
C VAL A 261 14.38 -9.84 -31.53
N GLU A 262 13.83 -11.03 -31.37
CA GLU A 262 12.89 -11.65 -32.30
C GLU A 262 11.51 -11.74 -31.65
N GLU A 263 10.45 -11.62 -32.44
CA GLU A 263 9.08 -11.89 -32.02
C GLU A 263 8.71 -13.37 -32.27
N TRP A 264 8.56 -14.13 -31.21
CA TRP A 264 8.03 -15.48 -31.17
C TRP A 264 6.52 -15.52 -31.37
N ASN A 265 6.10 -16.10 -32.50
CA ASN A 265 4.71 -16.36 -32.78
C ASN A 265 4.32 -17.73 -32.19
N VAL A 266 3.76 -17.69 -30.99
CA VAL A 266 3.39 -18.87 -30.17
C VAL A 266 2.46 -19.84 -30.92
N GLY A 267 1.63 -19.34 -31.85
CA GLY A 267 0.69 -20.18 -32.62
C GLY A 267 1.31 -20.91 -33.83
N LYS A 268 2.53 -20.55 -34.25
CA LYS A 268 3.15 -21.10 -35.47
C LYS A 268 4.59 -21.60 -35.29
N ASN A 269 5.17 -21.52 -34.07
CA ASN A 269 6.52 -21.99 -33.75
C ASN A 269 7.64 -21.44 -34.65
N TRP A 270 7.59 -20.16 -35.00
CA TRP A 270 8.69 -19.47 -35.68
C TRP A 270 8.94 -18.07 -35.09
N LEU A 271 10.16 -17.57 -35.31
CA LEU A 271 10.65 -16.27 -34.83
C LEU A 271 10.63 -15.25 -35.98
N ARG A 272 10.10 -14.06 -35.73
CA ARG A 272 10.08 -12.93 -36.65
C ARG A 272 11.05 -11.85 -36.20
N ARG A 273 11.95 -11.42 -37.08
CA ARG A 273 12.89 -10.34 -36.74
C ARG A 273 12.19 -8.99 -36.69
N LEU A 274 12.44 -8.25 -35.61
CA LEU A 274 12.00 -6.87 -35.42
C LEU A 274 12.95 -5.88 -36.11
#